data_AF-W2LTB4-F1
#
_entry.id   AF-W2LTB4-F1
#
_cell.length_a   1.000
_cell.length_b   1.000
_cell.length_c   1.000
_cell.angle_alpha   90.00
_cell.angle_beta   90.00
_cell.angle_gamma   90.00
#
_symmetry.space_group_name_H-M   'P 1'
#
loop_
_entity.id
_entity.type
_entity.pdbx_description
1 polymer ?
#
loop_
_entity_poly.entity_id
_entity_poly.type
_entity_poly.pdbx_seq_one_letter_code
_entity_poly.pdbx_strand_id
1 'polypeptide(L)'
;MFKSLKTHYSDEVLAKLIVAARSDYKFRQYAVKWQDLQLVNWLNSGQTSDDVFKLLKLNVDESSVLTNPALNSWVRFTLKLKKEDPYEKLFAKLTTQYDDASLAKLLIEAKGNAQNGFTAGKLEALQFVTWKSKGKSAEVMFKSLKLDQEGGDLLKTRFSIPGFLTWIIRTRLQRY
;
A
#
# COMPACT_ATOMS: atom_id res chain seq x y z
N MET A 1 4.76 29.93 6.68
CA MET A 1 5.38 28.68 7.18
C MET A 1 5.46 27.59 6.11
N PHE A 2 4.34 27.08 5.57
CA PHE A 2 4.38 26.03 4.53
C PHE A 2 5.21 26.40 3.29
N LYS A 3 5.02 27.62 2.75
CA LYS A 3 5.79 28.12 1.59
C LYS A 3 7.31 28.05 1.83
N SER A 4 7.76 28.43 3.03
CA SER A 4 9.17 28.36 3.43
C SER A 4 9.68 26.91 3.56
N LEU A 5 8.85 25.99 4.05
CA LEU A 5 9.23 24.56 4.08
C LEU A 5 9.43 24.01 2.67
N LYS A 6 8.53 24.35 1.73
CA LYS A 6 8.63 23.92 0.33
C LYS A 6 9.86 24.49 -0.40
N THR A 7 10.38 25.65 0.02
CA THR A 7 11.61 26.21 -0.59
C THR A 7 12.88 25.54 -0.10
N HIS A 8 12.87 24.89 1.06
CA HIS A 8 14.06 24.27 1.66
C HIS A 8 14.09 22.74 1.56
N TYR A 9 12.94 22.10 1.37
CA TYR A 9 12.82 20.64 1.33
C TYR A 9 12.28 20.18 -0.02
N SER A 10 12.86 19.11 -0.56
CA SER A 10 12.26 18.38 -1.67
C SER A 10 10.89 17.84 -1.27
N ASP A 11 10.00 17.62 -2.25
CA ASP A 11 8.66 17.14 -1.95
C ASP A 11 8.65 15.76 -1.26
N GLU A 12 9.60 14.87 -1.57
CA GLU A 12 9.81 13.61 -0.85
C GLU A 12 10.09 13.84 0.64
N VAL A 13 11.09 14.68 0.94
CA VAL A 13 11.52 14.97 2.32
C VAL A 13 10.40 15.69 3.06
N LEU A 14 9.73 16.65 2.42
CA LEU A 14 8.61 17.37 2.98
C LEU A 14 7.44 16.44 3.29
N ALA A 15 7.10 15.49 2.41
CA ALA A 15 6.04 14.52 2.66
C ALA A 15 6.36 13.62 3.86
N LYS A 16 7.60 13.11 3.96
CA LYS A 16 8.05 12.29 5.11
C LYS A 16 8.03 13.10 6.41
N LEU A 17 8.49 14.36 6.37
CA LEU A 17 8.48 15.28 7.51
C LEU A 17 7.06 15.57 8.00
N ILE A 18 6.13 15.87 7.08
CA ILE A 18 4.72 16.10 7.40
C ILE A 18 4.14 14.87 8.09
N VAL A 19 4.44 13.68 7.58
CA VAL A 19 3.95 12.43 8.15
C VAL A 19 4.49 12.20 9.57
N ALA A 20 5.78 12.45 9.81
CA ALA A 20 6.36 12.39 11.15
C ALA A 20 5.69 13.41 12.11
N ALA A 21 5.47 14.64 11.64
CA ALA A 21 4.84 15.71 12.42
C ALA A 21 3.37 15.43 12.78
N ARG A 22 2.67 14.52 12.06
CA ARG A 22 1.30 14.09 12.41
C ARG A 22 1.27 13.21 13.66
N SER A 23 2.34 12.47 13.91
CA SER A 23 2.47 11.60 15.08
C SER A 23 2.71 12.40 16.36
N ASP A 24 3.30 13.60 16.26
CA ASP A 24 3.45 14.52 17.38
C ASP A 24 2.16 15.32 17.60
N TYR A 25 1.58 15.23 18.80
CA TYR A 25 0.33 15.92 19.15
C TYR A 25 0.44 17.44 19.02
N LYS A 26 1.61 18.03 19.26
CA LYS A 26 1.85 19.48 19.19
C LYS A 26 1.82 19.99 17.74
N PHE A 27 2.33 19.17 16.82
CA PHE A 27 2.46 19.55 15.41
C PHE A 27 1.35 19.00 14.51
N ARG A 28 0.53 18.08 15.02
CA ARG A 28 -0.53 17.39 14.25
C ARG A 28 -1.41 18.34 13.45
N GLN A 29 -1.92 19.40 14.07
CA GLN A 29 -2.81 20.36 13.38
C GLN A 29 -2.11 21.11 12.23
N TYR A 30 -0.82 21.40 12.38
CA TYR A 30 -0.02 22.07 11.35
C TYR A 30 0.32 21.08 10.24
N ALA A 31 0.69 19.85 10.59
CA ALA A 31 0.99 18.80 9.64
C ALA A 31 -0.21 18.44 8.74
N VAL A 32 -1.42 18.40 9.31
CA VAL A 32 -2.66 18.24 8.52
C VAL A 32 -2.81 19.39 7.51
N LYS A 33 -2.68 20.64 7.95
CA LYS A 33 -2.76 21.82 7.06
C LYS A 33 -1.67 21.81 5.99
N TRP A 34 -0.44 21.45 6.32
CA TRP A 34 0.67 21.37 5.36
C TRP A 34 0.46 20.26 4.33
N GLN A 35 -0.08 19.11 4.75
CA GLN A 35 -0.44 18.05 3.81
C GLN A 35 -1.48 18.56 2.81
N ASP A 36 -2.54 19.21 3.29
CA ASP A 36 -3.59 19.71 2.40
C ASP A 36 -3.07 20.78 1.42
N LEU A 37 -2.20 21.69 1.89
CA LEU A 37 -1.53 22.68 1.04
C LEU A 37 -0.63 22.02 -0.01
N GLN A 38 0.11 20.97 0.36
CA GLN A 38 0.95 20.22 -0.56
C GLN A 38 0.11 19.52 -1.65
N LEU A 39 -1.01 18.90 -1.26
CA LEU A 39 -1.94 18.26 -2.20
C LEU A 39 -2.57 19.29 -3.16
N VAL A 40 -3.01 20.45 -2.65
CA VAL A 40 -3.54 21.54 -3.49
C VAL A 40 -2.46 22.07 -4.43
N ASN A 41 -1.22 22.23 -3.95
CA ASN A 41 -0.13 22.67 -4.79
C ASN A 41 0.10 21.73 -5.97
N TRP A 42 0.19 20.42 -5.74
CA TRP A 42 0.35 19.46 -6.84
C TRP A 42 -0.83 19.49 -7.82
N LEU A 43 -2.07 19.62 -7.33
CA LEU A 43 -3.24 19.76 -8.19
C LEU A 43 -3.18 21.02 -9.07
N ASN A 44 -2.85 22.17 -8.47
CA ASN A 44 -2.76 23.44 -9.19
C ASN A 44 -1.60 23.46 -10.20
N SER A 45 -0.54 22.70 -9.94
CA SER A 45 0.57 22.50 -10.88
C SER A 45 0.27 21.48 -11.98
N GLY A 46 -0.95 20.91 -12.03
CA GLY A 46 -1.35 19.96 -13.07
C GLY A 46 -0.66 18.60 -12.98
N GLN A 47 -0.10 18.24 -11.82
CA GLN A 47 0.61 16.97 -11.65
C GLN A 47 -0.33 15.78 -11.87
N THR A 48 0.17 14.71 -12.48
CA THR A 48 -0.52 13.41 -12.53
C THR A 48 -0.17 12.57 -11.31
N SER A 49 -0.90 11.48 -11.06
CA SER A 49 -0.53 10.55 -9.99
C SER A 49 0.84 9.92 -10.24
N ASP A 50 1.22 9.66 -11.50
CA ASP A 50 2.54 9.12 -11.85
C ASP A 50 3.65 10.13 -11.59
N ASP A 51 3.42 11.41 -11.84
CA ASP A 51 4.40 12.46 -11.55
C ASP A 51 4.62 12.57 -10.04
N VAL A 52 3.55 12.60 -9.24
CA VAL A 52 3.66 12.63 -7.78
C VAL A 52 4.28 11.35 -7.24
N PHE A 53 4.03 10.19 -7.87
CA PHE A 53 4.67 8.92 -7.49
C PHE A 53 6.19 9.01 -7.61
N LYS A 54 6.69 9.53 -8.73
CA LYS A 54 8.13 9.74 -8.99
C LYS A 54 8.71 10.82 -8.07
N LEU A 55 8.00 11.93 -7.91
CA LEU A 55 8.43 13.06 -7.08
C LEU A 55 8.56 12.70 -5.60
N LEU A 56 7.77 11.72 -5.14
CA LEU A 56 7.88 11.15 -3.79
C LEU A 56 8.87 9.96 -3.70
N LYS A 57 9.56 9.65 -4.80
CA LYS A 57 10.47 8.50 -4.93
C LYS A 57 9.86 7.19 -4.41
N LEU A 58 8.61 6.95 -4.79
CA LEU A 58 7.95 5.68 -4.54
C LEU A 58 8.47 4.70 -5.61
N ASN A 59 9.45 3.89 -5.26
CA ASN A 59 10.03 2.91 -6.17
C ASN A 59 9.46 1.52 -5.86
N VAL A 60 8.70 0.94 -6.79
CA VAL A 60 8.15 -0.42 -6.62
C VAL A 60 9.22 -1.51 -6.64
N ASP A 61 10.36 -1.24 -7.25
CA ASP A 61 11.51 -2.15 -7.33
C ASP A 61 12.22 -2.30 -5.98
N GLU A 62 11.98 -1.36 -5.07
CA GLU A 62 12.38 -1.49 -3.68
C GLU A 62 11.23 -2.11 -2.89
N SER A 63 11.52 -3.14 -2.09
CA SER A 63 10.58 -3.73 -1.12
C SER A 63 10.04 -2.69 -0.10
N SER A 64 10.56 -1.47 -0.14
CA SER A 64 10.25 -0.34 0.73
C SER A 64 9.01 0.46 0.33
N VAL A 65 8.42 0.31 -0.87
CA VAL A 65 7.33 1.21 -1.30
C VAL A 65 6.14 1.18 -0.34
N LEU A 66 5.77 0.00 0.16
CA LEU A 66 4.67 -0.18 1.11
C LEU A 66 5.02 0.24 2.53
N THR A 67 6.31 0.38 2.86
CA THR A 67 6.77 0.90 4.16
C THR A 67 7.16 2.38 4.10
N ASN A 68 7.23 2.97 2.90
CA ASN A 68 7.58 4.37 2.69
C ASN A 68 6.47 5.29 3.23
N PRO A 69 6.77 6.16 4.22
CA PRO A 69 5.79 7.08 4.81
C PRO A 69 5.12 8.01 3.78
N ALA A 70 5.81 8.33 2.68
CA ALA A 70 5.28 9.21 1.64
C ALA A 70 4.14 8.58 0.83
N LEU A 71 3.99 7.24 0.86
CA LEU A 71 2.95 6.53 0.12
C LEU A 71 1.54 7.05 0.47
N ASN A 72 1.28 7.34 1.74
CA ASN A 72 0.00 7.88 2.17
C ASN A 72 -0.34 9.22 1.50
N SER A 73 0.66 10.09 1.31
CA SER A 73 0.47 11.36 0.62
C SER A 73 0.14 11.18 -0.86
N TRP A 74 0.76 10.19 -1.52
CA TRP A 74 0.41 9.81 -2.89
C TRP A 74 -1.01 9.28 -3.00
N VAL A 75 -1.42 8.34 -2.13
CA VAL A 75 -2.78 7.79 -2.12
C VAL A 75 -3.81 8.92 -1.95
N ARG A 76 -3.58 9.83 -1.00
CA ARG A 76 -4.44 11.01 -0.78
C ARG A 76 -4.51 11.92 -2.00
N PHE A 77 -3.38 12.16 -2.65
CA PHE A 77 -3.33 12.97 -3.87
C PHE A 77 -4.18 12.35 -4.99
N THR A 78 -3.98 11.07 -5.27
CA THR A 78 -4.70 10.37 -6.34
C THR A 78 -6.21 10.29 -6.06
N LEU A 79 -6.64 10.06 -4.82
CA LEU A 79 -8.05 10.17 -4.43
C LEU A 79 -8.62 11.57 -4.69
N LYS A 80 -7.83 12.62 -4.41
CA LYS A 80 -8.25 14.02 -4.62
C LYS A 80 -8.27 14.40 -6.10
N LEU A 81 -7.41 13.79 -6.91
CA LEU A 81 -7.38 13.94 -8.36
C LEU A 81 -8.67 13.41 -9.01
N LYS A 82 -9.32 12.40 -8.40
CA LYS A 82 -10.60 11.79 -8.84
C LYS A 82 -10.60 11.30 -10.30
N LYS A 83 -9.43 11.02 -10.87
CA LYS A 83 -9.26 10.50 -12.23
C LYS A 83 -9.08 9.00 -12.28
N GLU A 84 -8.60 8.40 -11.19
CA GLU A 84 -8.26 6.98 -11.11
C GLU A 84 -8.26 6.51 -9.64
N ASP A 85 -8.36 5.20 -9.43
CA ASP A 85 -8.25 4.62 -8.11
C ASP A 85 -6.76 4.36 -7.74
N PRO A 86 -6.26 4.90 -6.62
CA PRO A 86 -4.86 4.71 -6.22
C PRO A 86 -4.51 3.26 -5.92
N TYR A 87 -5.44 2.47 -5.39
CA TYR A 87 -5.19 1.11 -5.00
C TYR A 87 -5.09 0.22 -6.24
N GLU A 88 -5.98 0.39 -7.22
CA GLU A 88 -5.89 -0.31 -8.51
C GLU A 88 -4.60 0.08 -9.26
N LYS A 89 -4.27 1.37 -9.29
CA LYS A 89 -3.05 1.84 -9.96
C LYS A 89 -1.78 1.31 -9.29
N LEU A 90 -1.71 1.35 -7.96
CA LEU A 90 -0.59 0.81 -7.20
C LEU A 90 -0.50 -0.71 -7.34
N PHE A 91 -1.64 -1.40 -7.28
CA PHE A 91 -1.70 -2.84 -7.49
C PHE A 91 -1.16 -3.22 -8.86
N ALA A 92 -1.56 -2.51 -9.93
CA ALA A 92 -1.04 -2.74 -11.28
C ALA A 92 0.50 -2.60 -11.32
N LYS A 93 1.06 -1.53 -10.74
CA LYS A 93 2.53 -1.33 -10.66
C LYS A 93 3.25 -2.41 -9.85
N LEU A 94 2.62 -2.95 -8.81
CA LEU A 94 3.20 -4.02 -8.01
C LEU A 94 3.17 -5.36 -8.75
N THR A 95 2.08 -5.67 -9.45
CA THR A 95 1.96 -6.92 -10.22
C THR A 95 2.88 -7.00 -11.44
N THR A 96 3.44 -5.87 -11.91
CA THR A 96 4.47 -5.89 -12.95
C THR A 96 5.86 -6.29 -12.42
N GLN A 97 6.10 -6.12 -11.12
CA GLN A 97 7.41 -6.39 -10.50
C GLN A 97 7.44 -7.67 -9.67
N TYR A 98 6.33 -8.00 -9.02
CA TYR A 98 6.24 -9.13 -8.11
C TYR A 98 5.32 -10.20 -8.67
N ASP A 99 5.77 -11.46 -8.56
CA ASP A 99 4.87 -12.60 -8.73
C ASP A 99 3.80 -12.63 -7.62
N ASP A 100 2.76 -13.42 -7.85
CA ASP A 100 1.61 -13.55 -6.95
C ASP A 100 1.98 -13.92 -5.50
N ALA A 101 2.97 -14.81 -5.31
CA ALA A 101 3.43 -15.26 -4.00
C ALA A 101 4.18 -14.15 -3.27
N SER A 102 5.16 -13.57 -3.97
CA SER A 102 6.03 -12.51 -3.45
C SER A 102 5.23 -11.28 -3.08
N LEU A 103 4.26 -10.89 -3.92
CA LEU A 103 3.34 -9.79 -3.64
C LEU A 103 2.47 -10.06 -2.41
N ALA A 104 1.89 -11.26 -2.29
CA ALA A 104 1.04 -11.58 -1.16
C ALA A 104 1.81 -11.53 0.17
N LYS A 105 3.03 -12.06 0.21
CA LYS A 105 3.89 -12.00 1.39
C LYS A 105 4.24 -10.56 1.76
N LEU A 106 4.64 -9.76 0.77
CA LEU A 106 4.93 -8.34 0.95
C LEU A 106 3.72 -7.58 1.52
N LEU A 107 2.51 -7.88 1.05
CA LEU A 107 1.27 -7.27 1.54
C LEU A 107 0.95 -7.68 2.99
N ILE A 108 1.15 -8.95 3.35
CA ILE A 108 0.96 -9.44 4.72
C ILE A 108 1.92 -8.73 5.68
N GLU A 109 3.20 -8.65 5.32
CA GLU A 109 4.21 -7.95 6.13
C GLU A 109 3.87 -6.45 6.27
N ALA A 110 3.46 -5.80 5.17
CA ALA A 110 3.12 -4.39 5.17
C ALA A 110 1.86 -4.05 5.98
N LYS A 111 0.96 -5.00 6.24
CA LYS A 111 -0.24 -4.78 7.08
C LYS A 111 0.09 -4.45 8.53
N GLY A 112 1.24 -4.89 9.04
CA GLY A 112 1.73 -4.52 10.36
C GLY A 112 2.24 -3.08 10.44
N ASN A 113 2.42 -2.39 9.31
CA ASN A 113 2.93 -1.03 9.30
C ASN A 113 1.86 -0.03 9.76
N ALA A 114 2.17 0.73 10.81
CA ALA A 114 1.24 1.68 11.41
C ALA A 114 0.75 2.79 10.45
N GLN A 115 1.53 3.11 9.41
CA GLN A 115 1.18 4.18 8.46
C GLN A 115 0.45 3.66 7.22
N ASN A 116 0.89 2.52 6.70
CA ASN A 116 0.45 2.01 5.40
C ASN A 116 -0.33 0.68 5.48
N GLY A 117 -0.58 0.16 6.68
CA GLY A 117 -1.27 -1.12 6.86
C GLY A 117 -2.68 -1.14 6.27
N PHE A 118 -3.38 -0.01 6.26
CA PHE A 118 -4.66 0.14 5.56
C PHE A 118 -4.52 -0.01 4.04
N THR A 119 -3.51 0.63 3.45
CA THR A 119 -3.23 0.49 2.01
C THR A 119 -2.86 -0.95 1.68
N ALA A 120 -2.01 -1.59 2.49
CA ALA A 120 -1.67 -3.00 2.31
C ALA A 120 -2.91 -3.92 2.36
N GLY A 121 -3.81 -3.69 3.32
CA GLY A 121 -5.08 -4.43 3.40
C GLY A 121 -6.00 -4.22 2.20
N LYS A 122 -6.03 -3.01 1.62
CA LYS A 122 -6.78 -2.73 0.38
C LYS A 122 -6.20 -3.48 -0.82
N LEU A 123 -4.88 -3.47 -0.97
CA LEU A 123 -4.17 -4.19 -2.04
C LEU A 123 -4.32 -5.70 -1.91
N GLU A 124 -4.29 -6.23 -0.69
CA GLU A 124 -4.54 -7.64 -0.41
C GLU A 124 -5.96 -8.06 -0.83
N ALA A 125 -6.96 -7.25 -0.49
CA ALA A 125 -8.33 -7.50 -0.94
C ALA A 125 -8.44 -7.46 -2.48
N LEU A 126 -7.76 -6.52 -3.14
CA LEU A 126 -7.69 -6.44 -4.60
C LEU A 126 -7.03 -7.68 -5.21
N GLN A 127 -5.95 -8.18 -4.60
CA GLN A 127 -5.29 -9.41 -5.05
C GLN A 127 -6.27 -10.60 -5.03
N PHE A 128 -7.00 -10.75 -3.92
CA PHE A 128 -7.98 -11.82 -3.77
C PHE A 128 -9.14 -11.70 -4.77
N VAL A 129 -9.71 -10.51 -4.94
CA VAL A 129 -10.77 -10.25 -5.92
C VAL A 129 -10.29 -10.55 -7.33
N THR A 130 -9.07 -10.16 -7.68
CA THR A 130 -8.45 -10.40 -8.99
C THR A 130 -8.27 -11.90 -9.26
N TRP A 131 -7.87 -12.68 -8.26
CA TRP A 131 -7.75 -14.13 -8.44
C TRP A 131 -9.10 -14.81 -8.57
N LYS A 132 -10.09 -14.36 -7.81
CA LYS A 132 -11.46 -14.88 -7.89
C LYS A 132 -12.09 -14.59 -9.26
N SER A 133 -11.92 -13.38 -9.79
CA SER A 133 -12.45 -13.01 -11.11
C SER A 133 -11.77 -13.80 -12.24
N LYS A 134 -10.48 -14.15 -12.08
CA LYS A 134 -9.75 -15.06 -12.97
C LYS A 134 -10.10 -16.53 -12.79
N GLY A 135 -11.05 -16.88 -11.91
CA GLY A 135 -11.48 -18.26 -11.68
C GLY A 135 -10.43 -19.15 -11.01
N LYS A 136 -9.40 -18.58 -10.38
CA LYS A 136 -8.39 -19.39 -9.68
C LYS A 136 -9.05 -20.16 -8.54
N SER A 137 -8.80 -21.47 -8.46
CA SER A 137 -9.28 -22.30 -7.36
C SER A 137 -8.50 -22.02 -6.07
N ALA A 138 -9.09 -22.34 -4.92
CA ALA A 138 -8.40 -22.25 -3.63
C ALA A 138 -7.08 -23.04 -3.62
N GLU A 139 -7.03 -24.19 -4.31
CA GLU A 139 -5.81 -24.99 -4.43
C GLU A 139 -4.72 -24.28 -5.25
N VAL A 140 -5.10 -23.66 -6.37
CA VAL A 140 -4.16 -22.87 -7.19
C VAL A 140 -3.69 -21.65 -6.41
N MET A 141 -4.55 -20.98 -5.66
CA MET A 141 -4.15 -19.86 -4.79
C MET A 141 -3.19 -20.35 -3.69
N PHE A 142 -3.47 -21.49 -3.06
CA PHE A 142 -2.63 -22.08 -2.03
C PHE A 142 -1.22 -22.40 -2.54
N LYS A 143 -1.10 -23.02 -3.72
CA LYS A 143 0.18 -23.27 -4.40
C LYS A 143 0.85 -21.98 -4.89
N SER A 144 0.09 -21.03 -5.42
CA SER A 144 0.61 -19.72 -5.86
C SER A 144 1.22 -18.94 -4.70
N LEU A 145 0.73 -19.16 -3.48
CA LEU A 145 1.24 -18.56 -2.26
C LEU A 145 2.39 -19.37 -1.62
N LYS A 146 2.84 -20.45 -2.27
CA LYS A 146 3.88 -21.37 -1.77
C LYS A 146 3.62 -21.93 -0.37
N LEU A 147 2.34 -22.01 0.03
CA LEU A 147 1.91 -22.46 1.38
C LEU A 147 2.16 -23.96 1.60
N ASP A 148 2.36 -24.72 0.53
CA ASP A 148 2.75 -26.13 0.56
C ASP A 148 4.22 -26.32 0.96
N GLN A 149 5.05 -25.29 0.78
CA GLN A 149 6.49 -25.32 1.03
C GLN A 149 6.86 -24.71 2.40
N GLU A 150 6.04 -23.81 2.94
CA GLU A 150 6.38 -23.07 4.17
C GLU A 150 6.16 -23.85 5.49
N GLY A 151 5.61 -25.06 5.46
CA GLY A 151 5.34 -25.85 6.67
C GLY A 151 4.41 -25.15 7.66
N GLY A 152 4.13 -25.75 8.82
CA GLY A 152 3.11 -25.28 9.77
C GLY A 152 3.31 -23.89 10.39
N ASP A 153 4.35 -23.13 10.04
CA ASP A 153 4.65 -21.83 10.65
C ASP A 153 3.72 -20.70 10.20
N LEU A 154 3.20 -20.71 8.95
CA LEU A 154 2.16 -19.76 8.54
C LEU A 154 0.81 -19.97 9.26
N LEU A 155 0.57 -21.19 9.75
CA LEU A 155 -0.62 -21.52 10.54
C LEU A 155 -0.48 -21.10 12.02
N LYS A 156 0.75 -20.91 12.51
CA LYS A 156 1.00 -20.44 13.89
C LYS A 156 0.72 -18.95 14.08
N THR A 157 0.76 -18.16 13.01
CA THR A 157 0.31 -16.76 12.99
C THR A 157 -1.21 -16.61 12.96
N ARG A 158 -1.96 -17.43 13.72
CA ARG A 158 -3.45 -17.44 13.80
C ARG A 158 -4.09 -16.06 14.02
N PHE A 159 -3.35 -15.12 14.60
CA PHE A 159 -3.80 -13.74 14.85
C PHE A 159 -3.54 -12.76 13.69
N SER A 160 -2.79 -13.17 12.65
CA SER A 160 -2.45 -12.35 11.49
C SER A 160 -2.82 -12.99 10.15
N ILE A 161 -3.52 -14.13 10.14
CA ILE A 161 -4.00 -14.73 8.89
C ILE A 161 -5.08 -13.81 8.29
N PRO A 162 -4.84 -13.24 7.11
CA PRO A 162 -5.86 -12.50 6.37
C PRO A 162 -7.12 -13.34 6.16
N GLY A 163 -8.30 -12.72 6.23
CA GLY A 163 -9.57 -13.44 6.10
C GLY A 163 -9.69 -14.30 4.84
N PHE A 164 -9.05 -13.89 3.74
CA PHE A 164 -9.03 -14.66 2.50
C PHE A 164 -8.15 -15.92 2.58
N LEU A 165 -7.04 -15.89 3.33
CA LEU A 165 -6.19 -17.06 3.56
C LEU A 165 -6.93 -18.12 4.39
N THR A 166 -7.71 -17.69 5.39
CA THR A 166 -8.60 -18.57 6.16
C THR A 166 -9.65 -19.23 5.25
N TRP A 167 -10.22 -18.47 4.30
CA TRP A 167 -11.15 -19.03 3.30
C TRP A 167 -10.45 -20.08 2.42
N ILE A 168 -9.27 -19.79 1.88
CA ILE A 168 -8.50 -20.73 1.05
C ILE A 168 -8.25 -22.06 1.80
N ILE A 169 -7.77 -21.98 3.05
CA ILE A 169 -7.48 -23.15 3.87
C ILE A 169 -8.75 -23.95 4.16
N ARG A 170 -9.84 -23.28 4.57
CA ARG A 170 -11.11 -23.94 4.87
C ARG A 170 -11.72 -24.62 3.64
N THR A 171 -11.70 -23.96 2.48
CA THR A 171 -12.23 -24.53 1.23
C THR A 171 -11.43 -25.74 0.76
N ARG A 172 -10.12 -25.82 1.08
CA ARG A 172 -9.32 -27.02 0.84
C ARG A 172 -9.72 -28.18 1.78
N LEU A 173 -9.93 -27.89 3.07
CA LEU A 173 -10.26 -28.92 4.07
C LEU A 173 -11.65 -29.54 3.87
N GLN A 174 -12.62 -28.79 3.32
CA GLN A 174 -13.97 -29.30 3.06
C GLN A 174 -14.12 -30.14 1.77
N ARG A 175 -13.03 -30.37 1.02
CA ARG A 175 -13.03 -31.23 -0.18
C ARG A 175 -12.60 -32.68 0.08
N TYR A 176 -12.45 -33.06 1.35
CA TYR A 176 -12.29 -34.43 1.84
C TYR A 176 -13.46 -34.77 2.76
#